data_AF-A0A6B1ES83-F1
#
_entry.id   AF-A0A6B1ES83-F1
#
_cell.length_a   1.000
_cell.length_b   1.000
_cell.length_c   1.000
_cell.angle_alpha   90.00
_cell.angle_beta   90.00
_cell.angle_gamma   90.00
#
_symmetry.space_group_name_H-M   'P 1'
#
loop_
_entity.id
_entity.type
_entity.pdbx_description
1 polymer ?
#
loop_
_entity_poly.entity_id
_entity_poly.type
_entity_poly.pdbx_seq_one_letter_code
_entity_poly.pdbx_strand_id
1 'polypeptide(L)'
;MKILGFITAGVLIFSLWGCGETSEQLLQPETPPEMSENSGGATAAAAVPAAPAWHAPLCLPEPLMCMEWHELSQSQRNQKILERAYKDQHKKTKECKEWVQDVVYSASNGDVYPPITDMNHKDRWIDDPENTDSEYCMGRCAPITSARPGEIVQLRWKESSVPLPNNLHTFIVVSVNASTITVIDSNAKNLQIVRQRQLPISDFDGSDDAKVDAFSIYTIR
;
A
#
# COMPACT_ATOMS: atom_id res chain seq x y z
N MET A 1 58.82 -2.56 -29.33
CA MET A 1 57.79 -2.15 -28.37
C MET A 1 56.53 -1.79 -29.15
N LYS A 2 55.47 -2.61 -29.03
CA LYS A 2 54.13 -2.34 -29.57
C LYS A 2 53.15 -2.46 -28.40
N ILE A 3 52.45 -1.38 -28.09
CA ILE A 3 51.41 -1.34 -27.07
C ILE A 3 50.09 -1.64 -27.78
N LEU A 4 49.48 -2.79 -27.50
CA LEU A 4 48.11 -3.10 -27.90
C LEU A 4 47.16 -2.59 -26.80
N GLY A 5 46.27 -1.67 -27.17
CA GLY A 5 45.15 -1.27 -26.34
C GLY A 5 43.98 -2.24 -26.49
N PHE A 6 43.44 -2.70 -25.36
CA PHE A 6 42.16 -3.41 -25.31
C PHE A 6 41.07 -2.44 -24.87
N ILE A 7 40.10 -2.21 -25.74
CA ILE A 7 38.82 -1.57 -25.41
C ILE A 7 37.83 -2.71 -25.13
N THR A 8 37.52 -2.94 -23.86
CA THR A 8 36.43 -3.84 -23.46
C THR A 8 35.11 -3.06 -23.49
N ALA A 9 34.28 -3.35 -24.48
CA ALA A 9 32.88 -2.95 -24.51
C ALA A 9 32.10 -3.77 -23.47
N GLY A 10 31.62 -3.09 -22.42
CA GLY A 10 30.71 -3.68 -21.43
C GLY A 10 29.29 -3.75 -22.00
N VAL A 11 28.80 -4.96 -22.20
CA VAL A 11 27.40 -5.23 -22.53
C VAL A 11 26.59 -5.11 -21.24
N LEU A 12 25.76 -4.07 -21.14
CA LEU A 12 24.74 -3.92 -20.11
C LEU A 12 23.59 -4.90 -20.41
N ILE A 13 23.52 -5.97 -19.64
CA ILE A 13 22.36 -6.87 -19.63
C ILE A 13 21.36 -6.28 -18.64
N PHE A 14 20.29 -5.66 -19.17
CA PHE A 14 19.11 -5.32 -18.38
C PHE A 14 18.27 -6.58 -18.18
N SER A 15 18.26 -7.11 -16.97
CA SER A 15 17.36 -8.19 -16.56
C SER A 15 15.99 -7.59 -16.20
N LEU A 16 15.09 -7.50 -17.17
CA LEU A 16 13.66 -7.29 -16.92
C LEU A 16 13.10 -8.55 -16.26
N TRP A 17 12.84 -8.51 -14.95
CA TRP A 17 11.98 -9.49 -14.28
C TRP A 17 10.52 -9.12 -14.57
N GLY A 18 10.02 -9.61 -15.70
CA GLY A 18 8.60 -9.64 -16.01
C GLY A 18 7.92 -10.74 -15.18
N CYS A 19 6.95 -10.34 -14.36
CA CYS A 19 5.99 -11.28 -13.79
C CYS A 19 5.17 -11.84 -14.96
N GLY A 20 5.22 -13.15 -15.17
CA GLY A 20 4.62 -13.80 -16.35
C GLY A 20 3.11 -13.66 -16.40
N GLU A 21 2.60 -12.93 -17.39
CA GLU A 21 1.22 -13.03 -17.84
C GLU A 21 1.10 -14.12 -18.89
N THR A 22 0.16 -15.02 -18.67
CA THR A 22 -0.17 -16.12 -19.57
C THR A 22 -1.31 -15.72 -20.50
N SER A 23 -1.08 -16.01 -21.78
CA SER A 23 -2.05 -16.43 -22.79
C SER A 23 -3.04 -15.40 -23.37
N GLU A 24 -2.72 -15.08 -24.62
CA GLU A 24 -3.59 -14.59 -25.68
C GLU A 24 -4.97 -15.27 -25.72
N GLN A 25 -6.03 -14.45 -25.81
CA GLN A 25 -7.16 -14.75 -26.68
C GLN A 25 -7.47 -13.54 -27.56
N LEU A 26 -7.19 -13.72 -28.85
CA LEU A 26 -7.72 -12.93 -29.95
C LEU A 26 -9.25 -12.88 -29.89
N LEU A 27 -9.82 -11.68 -29.88
CA LEU A 27 -11.17 -11.40 -30.38
C LEU A 27 -11.13 -10.12 -31.23
N GLN A 28 -11.82 -10.20 -32.36
CA GLN A 28 -11.75 -9.31 -33.53
C GLN A 28 -12.40 -7.92 -33.31
N PRO A 29 -12.09 -6.93 -34.18
CA PRO A 29 -12.61 -5.58 -34.09
C PRO A 29 -14.04 -5.47 -34.64
N GLU A 30 -14.98 -4.99 -33.83
CA GLU A 30 -16.30 -4.55 -34.31
C GLU A 30 -16.32 -3.04 -34.53
N THR A 31 -16.96 -2.67 -35.65
CA THR A 31 -17.01 -1.36 -36.30
C THR A 31 -18.00 -0.42 -35.58
N PRO A 32 -17.78 0.92 -35.55
CA PRO A 32 -18.66 1.82 -34.82
C PRO A 32 -19.89 2.25 -35.65
N PRO A 33 -21.09 2.30 -35.07
CA PRO A 33 -22.19 3.05 -35.66
C PRO A 33 -22.23 4.49 -35.13
N GLU A 34 -22.05 5.41 -36.08
CA GLU A 34 -22.92 6.54 -36.40
C GLU A 34 -23.50 7.38 -35.23
N MET A 35 -23.04 8.64 -35.17
CA MET A 35 -23.63 9.68 -34.33
C MET A 35 -24.96 10.16 -34.91
N SER A 36 -26.02 10.02 -34.13
CA SER A 36 -27.29 10.72 -34.31
C SER A 36 -27.42 11.83 -33.26
N GLU A 37 -27.46 13.07 -33.75
CA GLU A 37 -27.88 14.24 -32.98
C GLU A 37 -29.32 14.05 -32.51
N ASN A 38 -29.57 14.21 -31.21
CA ASN A 38 -30.92 14.42 -30.70
C ASN A 38 -30.94 15.59 -29.72
N SER A 39 -31.49 16.69 -30.22
CA SER A 39 -31.83 17.91 -29.51
C SER A 39 -33.11 17.72 -28.68
N GLY A 40 -33.07 18.19 -27.44
CA GLY A 40 -34.27 18.64 -26.72
C GLY A 40 -34.88 17.63 -25.75
N GLY A 41 -34.99 18.04 -24.48
CA GLY A 41 -35.77 17.30 -23.50
C GLY A 41 -35.48 17.70 -22.07
N ALA A 42 -36.16 18.75 -21.60
CA ALA A 42 -36.25 19.09 -20.19
C ALA A 42 -36.71 17.87 -19.36
N THR A 43 -36.00 17.53 -18.28
CA THR A 43 -36.52 16.61 -17.27
C THR A 43 -36.17 17.04 -15.84
N ALA A 44 -37.15 16.78 -15.00
CA ALA A 44 -37.37 17.18 -13.62
C ALA A 44 -36.16 17.05 -12.67
N ALA A 45 -36.14 17.94 -11.68
CA ALA A 45 -35.36 17.80 -10.45
C ALA A 45 -35.61 16.42 -9.82
N ALA A 46 -34.62 15.54 -9.92
CA ALA A 46 -34.61 14.26 -9.25
C ALA A 46 -34.54 14.49 -7.73
N ALA A 47 -35.58 14.04 -7.03
CA ALA A 47 -35.60 13.99 -5.58
C ALA A 47 -34.43 13.13 -5.09
N VAL A 48 -33.58 13.70 -4.25
CA VAL A 48 -32.50 13.00 -3.55
C VAL A 48 -33.14 11.92 -2.68
N PRO A 49 -32.87 10.60 -2.91
CA PRO A 49 -33.35 9.59 -2.01
C PRO A 49 -32.66 9.81 -0.65
N ALA A 50 -33.47 10.00 0.39
CA ALA A 50 -33.00 10.09 1.76
C ALA A 50 -32.15 8.84 2.06
N ALA A 51 -30.89 9.07 2.42
CA ALA A 51 -29.98 7.99 2.78
C ALA A 51 -30.60 7.15 3.91
N PRO A 52 -30.58 5.81 3.82
CA PRO A 52 -31.06 4.97 4.91
C PRO A 52 -30.24 5.26 6.16
N ALA A 53 -30.90 5.70 7.22
CA ALA A 53 -30.31 5.85 8.53
C ALA A 53 -29.91 4.45 9.04
N TRP A 54 -28.64 4.11 8.85
CA TRP A 54 -28.01 2.96 9.51
C TRP A 54 -27.92 3.26 11.01
N HIS A 55 -29.03 3.09 11.72
CA HIS A 55 -29.01 2.92 13.15
C HIS A 55 -28.41 1.54 13.43
N ALA A 56 -27.08 1.48 13.49
CA ALA A 56 -26.40 0.33 14.06
C ALA A 56 -26.92 0.14 15.50
N PRO A 57 -27.46 -1.02 15.87
CA PRO A 57 -27.86 -1.28 17.24
C PRO A 57 -26.64 -1.10 18.14
N LEU A 58 -26.79 -0.30 19.19
CA LEU A 58 -25.82 -0.13 20.27
C LEU A 58 -25.74 -1.46 21.05
N CYS A 59 -25.07 -2.44 20.47
CA CYS A 59 -24.66 -3.64 21.19
C CYS A 59 -23.53 -3.19 22.12
N LEU A 60 -23.84 -3.07 23.40
CA LEU A 60 -22.83 -2.82 24.44
C LEU A 60 -21.81 -3.96 24.36
N PRO A 61 -20.52 -3.67 24.13
CA PRO A 61 -19.52 -4.72 23.97
C PRO A 61 -19.42 -5.49 25.28
N GLU A 62 -19.59 -6.82 25.21
CA GLU A 62 -19.19 -7.70 26.31
C GLU A 62 -17.71 -7.45 26.66
N PRO A 63 -17.31 -7.60 27.94
CA PRO A 63 -15.92 -7.46 28.33
C PRO A 63 -15.10 -8.46 27.53
N LEU A 64 -14.41 -7.96 26.51
CA LEU A 64 -13.47 -8.72 25.71
C LEU A 64 -12.43 -9.24 26.69
N MET A 65 -12.54 -10.51 27.07
CA MET A 65 -11.40 -11.29 27.55
C MET A 65 -10.25 -10.94 26.60
N CYS A 66 -9.11 -10.52 27.15
CA CYS A 66 -7.94 -10.19 26.36
C CYS A 66 -7.49 -11.44 25.61
N MET A 67 -8.08 -11.71 24.45
CA MET A 67 -7.61 -12.74 23.53
C MET A 67 -6.18 -12.39 23.17
N GLU A 68 -5.30 -13.39 23.26
CA GLU A 68 -3.91 -13.24 22.87
C GLU A 68 -3.84 -12.90 21.37
N TRP A 69 -2.79 -12.16 20.95
CA TRP A 69 -2.70 -11.70 19.57
C TRP A 69 -2.84 -12.81 18.53
N HIS A 70 -2.26 -13.98 18.82
CA HIS A 70 -2.27 -15.15 17.94
C HIS A 70 -3.62 -15.89 17.85
N GLU A 71 -4.53 -15.66 18.79
CA GLU A 71 -5.89 -16.21 18.75
C GLU A 71 -6.83 -15.39 17.87
N LEU A 72 -6.44 -14.16 17.54
CA LEU A 72 -7.21 -13.27 16.69
C LEU A 72 -7.17 -13.73 15.23
N SER A 73 -8.31 -13.67 14.55
CA SER A 73 -8.33 -13.73 13.09
C SER A 73 -7.52 -12.59 12.47
N GLN A 74 -7.07 -12.76 11.23
CA GLN A 74 -6.33 -11.70 10.53
C GLN A 74 -7.12 -10.38 10.46
N SER A 75 -8.44 -10.47 10.26
CA SER A 75 -9.30 -9.27 10.21
C SER A 75 -9.34 -8.54 11.56
N GLN A 76 -9.33 -9.26 12.68
CA GLN A 76 -9.33 -8.67 14.02
C GLN A 76 -7.98 -8.00 14.33
N ARG A 77 -6.86 -8.61 13.93
CA ARG A 77 -5.51 -8.01 14.05
C ARG A 77 -5.40 -6.73 13.25
N ASN A 78 -5.83 -6.76 11.98
CA ASN A 78 -5.88 -5.60 11.11
C ASN A 78 -6.74 -4.48 11.70
N GLN A 79 -7.90 -4.82 12.27
CA GLN A 79 -8.78 -3.86 12.93
C GLN A 79 -8.10 -3.21 14.15
N LYS A 80 -7.43 -3.98 15.00
CA LYS A 80 -6.66 -3.44 16.14
C LYS A 80 -5.54 -2.49 15.70
N ILE A 81 -4.83 -2.83 14.62
CA ILE A 81 -3.80 -1.96 14.02
C ILE A 81 -4.41 -0.63 13.58
N LEU A 82 -5.54 -0.67 12.87
CA LEU A 82 -6.26 0.54 12.44
C LEU A 82 -6.74 1.39 13.61
N GLU A 83 -7.37 0.78 14.62
CA GLU A 83 -7.83 1.47 15.81
C GLU A 83 -6.68 2.18 16.55
N ARG A 84 -5.53 1.52 16.64
CA ARG A 84 -4.33 2.12 17.23
C ARG A 84 -3.79 3.25 16.35
N ALA A 85 -3.76 3.10 15.03
CA ALA A 85 -3.30 4.13 14.09
C ALA A 85 -4.18 5.40 14.17
N TYR A 86 -5.51 5.24 14.21
CA TYR A 86 -6.46 6.34 14.34
C TYR A 86 -6.27 7.12 15.65
N LYS A 87 -5.89 6.45 16.75
CA LYS A 87 -5.57 7.14 18.01
C LYS A 87 -4.38 8.09 17.90
N ASP A 88 -3.52 7.95 16.89
CA ASP A 88 -2.38 8.84 16.66
C ASP A 88 -2.66 9.96 15.66
N GLN A 89 -3.83 9.98 15.03
CA GLN A 89 -4.15 10.98 14.01
C GLN A 89 -3.96 12.41 14.53
N HIS A 90 -3.28 13.24 13.73
CA HIS A 90 -2.91 14.63 14.05
C HIS A 90 -1.86 14.82 15.14
N LYS A 91 -1.30 13.74 15.71
CA LYS A 91 -0.19 13.84 16.66
C LYS A 91 1.16 13.94 15.94
N LYS A 92 2.11 14.65 16.55
CA LYS A 92 3.51 14.58 16.18
C LYS A 92 4.10 13.27 16.70
N THR A 93 4.73 12.49 15.83
CA THR A 93 5.26 11.16 16.13
C THR A 93 6.67 11.00 15.56
N LYS A 94 7.10 9.75 15.33
CA LYS A 94 8.39 9.40 14.72
C LYS A 94 8.29 9.44 13.19
N GLU A 95 9.37 9.04 12.54
CA GLU A 95 9.44 8.72 11.12
C GLU A 95 8.42 7.62 10.72
N CYS A 96 8.08 7.55 9.43
CA CYS A 96 6.96 6.75 8.93
C CYS A 96 7.02 5.27 9.36
N LYS A 97 8.20 4.67 9.33
CA LYS A 97 8.40 3.26 9.66
C LYS A 97 8.39 2.99 11.15
N GLU A 98 9.14 3.77 11.92
CA GLU A 98 9.22 3.67 13.36
C GLU A 98 7.84 3.90 13.99
N TRP A 99 7.04 4.80 13.40
CA TRP A 99 5.64 4.97 13.78
C TRP A 99 4.81 3.71 13.51
N VAL A 100 4.94 3.07 12.34
CA VAL A 100 4.22 1.81 12.05
C VAL A 100 4.64 0.70 13.01
N GLN A 101 5.93 0.58 13.34
CA GLN A 101 6.42 -0.39 14.33
C GLN A 101 5.78 -0.15 15.71
N ASP A 102 5.73 1.11 16.17
CA ASP A 102 5.07 1.47 17.43
C ASP A 102 3.57 1.15 17.41
N VAL A 103 2.89 1.38 16.28
CA VAL A 103 1.47 1.07 16.11
C VAL A 103 1.24 -0.43 16.21
N VAL A 104 2.00 -1.26 15.48
CA VAL A 104 1.82 -2.71 15.52
C VAL A 104 2.13 -3.27 16.90
N TYR A 105 3.27 -2.90 17.49
CA TYR A 105 3.66 -3.34 18.83
C TYR A 105 2.62 -2.95 19.89
N SER A 106 2.08 -1.73 19.81
CA SER A 106 1.02 -1.31 20.72
C SER A 106 -0.30 -2.06 20.48
N ALA A 107 -0.67 -2.30 19.22
CA ALA A 107 -1.91 -2.98 18.85
C ALA A 107 -1.90 -4.46 19.26
N SER A 108 -0.72 -5.07 19.26
CA SER A 108 -0.48 -6.45 19.70
C SER A 108 -0.14 -6.56 21.19
N ASN A 109 -0.29 -5.48 21.99
CA ASN A 109 0.10 -5.45 23.40
C ASN A 109 1.56 -5.89 23.67
N GLY A 110 2.45 -5.71 22.70
CA GLY A 110 3.86 -6.08 22.79
C GLY A 110 4.23 -7.41 22.14
N ASP A 111 3.25 -8.21 21.67
CA ASP A 111 3.52 -9.55 21.12
C ASP A 111 4.31 -9.51 19.80
N VAL A 112 4.12 -8.47 18.98
CA VAL A 112 4.70 -8.36 17.64
C VAL A 112 5.52 -7.10 17.50
N TYR A 113 6.78 -7.24 17.09
CA TYR A 113 7.62 -6.12 16.71
C TYR A 113 8.06 -6.27 15.24
N PRO A 114 7.51 -5.50 14.30
CA PRO A 114 7.91 -5.61 12.90
C PRO A 114 9.40 -5.30 12.69
N PRO A 115 10.07 -5.99 11.75
CA PRO A 115 11.50 -5.81 11.53
C PRO A 115 11.86 -4.41 11.00
N ILE A 116 13.12 -4.03 11.22
CA ILE A 116 13.69 -2.80 10.66
C ILE A 116 13.87 -2.91 9.14
N THR A 117 14.18 -1.79 8.48
CA THR A 117 14.43 -1.75 7.03
C THR A 117 15.70 -2.51 6.70
N ASP A 118 15.66 -3.28 5.63
CA ASP A 118 16.87 -3.88 5.09
C ASP A 118 17.82 -2.77 4.62
N MET A 119 19.01 -2.73 5.21
CA MET A 119 20.04 -1.75 4.88
C MET A 119 20.52 -1.87 3.43
N ASN A 120 20.43 -3.07 2.84
CA ASN A 120 20.76 -3.38 1.45
C ASN A 120 19.57 -3.17 0.51
N HIS A 121 18.33 -3.31 1.02
CA HIS A 121 17.11 -3.22 0.23
C HIS A 121 16.04 -2.38 0.92
N LYS A 122 16.23 -1.08 0.84
CA LYS A 122 15.52 -0.15 1.73
C LYS A 122 14.01 -0.03 1.47
N ASP A 123 13.54 -0.57 0.36
CA ASP A 123 12.13 -0.65 -0.07
C ASP A 123 11.38 -1.86 0.50
N ARG A 124 12.07 -2.76 1.19
CA ARG A 124 11.47 -3.89 1.89
C ARG A 124 11.81 -3.91 3.38
N TRP A 125 11.03 -4.69 4.12
CA TRP A 125 11.51 -5.23 5.39
C TRP A 125 12.66 -6.18 5.07
N ILE A 126 13.48 -6.53 6.06
CA ILE A 126 14.45 -7.60 5.88
C ILE A 126 13.67 -8.88 5.57
N ASP A 127 13.38 -9.10 4.27
CA ASP A 127 13.20 -10.41 3.69
C ASP A 127 14.62 -10.95 3.58
N ASP A 128 15.18 -11.37 4.71
CA ASP A 128 16.39 -12.15 4.64
C ASP A 128 15.98 -13.50 4.01
N PRO A 129 16.46 -13.84 2.81
CA PRO A 129 16.12 -15.10 2.16
C PRO A 129 16.63 -16.32 2.95
N GLU A 130 17.54 -16.13 3.92
CA GLU A 130 17.93 -17.13 4.91
C GLU A 130 17.07 -17.08 6.19
N ASN A 131 16.29 -16.02 6.38
CA ASN A 131 15.38 -15.81 7.50
C ASN A 131 13.96 -15.58 6.96
N THR A 132 13.44 -16.65 6.34
CA THR A 132 12.03 -16.84 5.94
C THR A 132 11.01 -16.69 7.09
N ASP A 133 11.48 -16.32 8.29
CA ASP A 133 10.76 -16.27 9.55
C ASP A 133 10.85 -14.87 10.19
N SER A 134 10.47 -13.82 9.46
CA SER A 134 9.70 -12.79 10.17
C SER A 134 8.37 -13.44 10.55
N GLU A 135 8.38 -14.22 11.64
CA GLU A 135 7.24 -14.99 12.16
C GLU A 135 5.94 -14.16 12.16
N TYR A 136 6.11 -12.85 12.34
CA TYR A 136 5.05 -11.88 12.50
C TYR A 136 4.72 -11.07 11.25
N CYS A 137 5.49 -11.14 10.15
CA CYS A 137 5.23 -10.32 8.97
C CYS A 137 5.39 -11.11 7.68
N MET A 138 4.29 -11.27 6.94
CA MET A 138 4.31 -11.91 5.63
C MET A 138 4.20 -10.86 4.53
N GLY A 139 5.30 -10.61 3.82
CA GLY A 139 5.30 -9.84 2.58
C GLY A 139 4.66 -10.63 1.43
N ARG A 140 3.96 -9.94 0.52
CA ARG A 140 3.44 -10.52 -0.72
C ARG A 140 3.60 -9.56 -1.89
N CYS A 141 3.91 -10.13 -3.05
CA CYS A 141 3.91 -9.44 -4.33
C CYS A 141 2.50 -9.54 -4.94
N ALA A 142 1.74 -8.45 -4.90
CA ALA A 142 0.40 -8.38 -5.45
C ALA A 142 0.05 -6.94 -5.85
N PRO A 143 -0.93 -6.74 -6.76
CA PRO A 143 -1.40 -5.40 -7.12
C PRO A 143 -1.86 -4.61 -5.88
N ILE A 144 -1.62 -3.29 -5.86
CA ILE A 144 -2.01 -2.43 -4.73
C ILE A 144 -3.53 -2.47 -4.49
N THR A 145 -4.32 -2.72 -5.55
CA THR A 145 -5.77 -2.88 -5.50
C THR A 145 -6.23 -4.07 -4.64
N SER A 146 -5.33 -5.02 -4.40
CA SER A 146 -5.58 -6.19 -3.54
C SER A 146 -5.25 -5.95 -2.06
N ALA A 147 -4.70 -4.78 -1.70
CA ALA A 147 -4.38 -4.47 -0.31
C ALA A 147 -5.66 -4.38 0.53
N ARG A 148 -5.57 -4.84 1.78
CA ARG A 148 -6.72 -4.88 2.70
C ARG A 148 -6.56 -3.86 3.83
N PRO A 149 -7.67 -3.35 4.40
CA PRO A 149 -7.62 -2.52 5.60
C PRO A 149 -6.77 -3.16 6.70
N GLY A 150 -5.88 -2.38 7.30
CA GLY A 150 -4.93 -2.77 8.34
C GLY A 150 -3.66 -3.48 7.85
N GLU A 151 -3.56 -3.82 6.55
CA GLU A 151 -2.28 -4.24 5.98
C GLU A 151 -1.32 -3.04 5.90
N ILE A 152 -0.03 -3.33 5.89
CA ILE A 152 1.04 -2.33 5.81
C ILE A 152 1.65 -2.37 4.42
N VAL A 153 1.94 -1.21 3.86
CA VAL A 153 2.67 -1.11 2.59
C VAL A 153 3.95 -0.35 2.84
N GLN A 154 5.07 -0.94 2.42
CA GLN A 154 6.33 -0.23 2.27
C GLN A 154 6.58 -0.01 0.78
N LEU A 155 7.00 1.20 0.42
CA LEU A 155 7.22 1.57 -0.97
C LEU A 155 8.45 2.45 -1.16
N ARG A 156 8.86 2.53 -2.42
CA ARG A 156 9.85 3.44 -2.96
C ARG A 156 9.20 4.38 -3.98
N TRP A 157 9.25 5.68 -3.72
CA TRP A 157 8.90 6.71 -4.67
C TRP A 157 9.96 6.80 -5.78
N LYS A 158 9.51 7.06 -7.01
CA LYS A 158 10.37 7.26 -8.18
C LYS A 158 11.24 8.51 -7.98
N GLU A 159 12.52 8.41 -8.31
CA GLU A 159 13.62 9.30 -7.90
C GLU A 159 13.44 10.78 -8.29
N SER A 160 12.64 11.07 -9.33
CA SER A 160 12.28 12.44 -9.73
C SER A 160 11.37 13.16 -8.72
N SER A 161 10.78 12.44 -7.77
CA SER A 161 9.85 13.00 -6.78
C SER A 161 10.49 13.27 -5.41
N VAL A 162 11.50 12.49 -5.00
CA VAL A 162 12.28 12.67 -3.76
C VAL A 162 13.65 11.95 -3.88
N PRO A 163 14.81 12.54 -3.50
CA PRO A 163 16.10 11.85 -3.52
C PRO A 163 16.27 10.82 -2.41
N LEU A 164 17.00 9.73 -2.67
CA LEU A 164 17.39 8.71 -1.66
C LEU A 164 18.19 9.32 -0.48
N PRO A 165 18.04 8.82 0.76
CA PRO A 165 17.15 7.73 1.20
C PRO A 165 15.69 8.17 1.41
N ASN A 166 15.35 9.43 1.12
CA ASN A 166 14.06 10.03 1.48
C ASN A 166 12.91 9.60 0.56
N ASN A 167 13.15 8.73 -0.44
CA ASN A 167 12.11 8.21 -1.31
C ASN A 167 11.42 6.96 -0.75
N LEU A 168 11.76 6.51 0.44
CA LEU A 168 11.13 5.36 1.08
C LEU A 168 9.98 5.82 1.95
N HIS A 169 8.88 5.09 1.93
CA HIS A 169 7.71 5.43 2.74
C HIS A 169 6.97 4.19 3.19
N THR A 170 6.41 4.24 4.40
CA THR A 170 5.62 3.15 4.98
C THR A 170 4.28 3.70 5.46
N PHE A 171 3.19 2.99 5.19
CA PHE A 171 1.85 3.37 5.64
C PHE A 171 0.96 2.18 5.96
N ILE A 172 -0.12 2.46 6.69
CA ILE A 172 -1.19 1.50 7.01
C ILE A 172 -2.38 1.77 6.09
N VAL A 173 -2.90 0.74 5.44
CA VAL A 173 -4.03 0.84 4.52
C VAL A 173 -5.34 0.97 5.29
N VAL A 174 -6.14 1.98 4.98
CA VAL A 174 -7.48 2.17 5.55
C VAL A 174 -8.54 1.56 4.65
N SER A 175 -8.48 1.86 3.36
CA SER A 175 -9.44 1.37 2.37
C SER A 175 -8.85 1.45 0.97
N VAL A 176 -9.35 0.61 0.08
CA VAL A 176 -8.97 0.57 -1.33
C VAL A 176 -10.25 0.54 -2.16
N ASN A 177 -10.29 1.34 -3.22
CA ASN A 177 -11.32 1.26 -4.25
C ASN A 177 -10.67 1.28 -5.64
N ALA A 178 -11.48 1.39 -6.70
CA ALA A 178 -11.00 1.32 -8.08
C ALA A 178 -10.01 2.44 -8.47
N SER A 179 -10.06 3.60 -7.82
CA SER A 179 -9.26 4.78 -8.20
C SER A 179 -8.33 5.30 -7.12
N THR A 180 -8.63 5.03 -5.84
CA THR A 180 -7.84 5.52 -4.72
C THR A 180 -7.58 4.46 -3.65
N ILE A 181 -6.43 4.61 -3.00
CA ILE A 181 -6.12 3.98 -1.71
C ILE A 181 -6.09 5.05 -0.63
N THR A 182 -6.83 4.83 0.45
CA THR A 182 -6.78 5.66 1.65
C THR A 182 -5.81 5.03 2.63
N VAL A 183 -4.91 5.84 3.19
CA VAL A 183 -3.82 5.37 4.06
C VAL A 183 -3.69 6.26 5.28
N ILE A 184 -3.10 5.74 6.35
CA ILE A 184 -2.59 6.53 7.48
C ILE A 184 -1.07 6.35 7.52
N ASP A 185 -0.37 7.47 7.60
CA ASP A 185 1.08 7.49 7.78
C ASP A 185 1.55 8.63 8.67
N SER A 186 2.79 8.51 9.12
CA SER A 186 3.57 9.62 9.64
C SER A 186 4.58 10.11 8.59
N ASN A 187 5.05 11.34 8.79
CA ASN A 187 6.16 11.94 8.07
C ASN A 187 6.03 12.11 6.55
N ALA A 188 4.81 12.15 6.01
CA ALA A 188 4.63 12.69 4.67
C ALA A 188 5.14 14.15 4.63
N LYS A 189 6.20 14.41 3.84
CA LYS A 189 6.86 15.72 3.67
C LYS A 189 7.65 16.24 4.90
N ASN A 190 8.30 15.36 5.67
CA ASN A 190 9.21 15.75 6.77
C ASN A 190 8.54 16.50 7.93
N LEU A 191 7.22 16.31 8.13
CA LEU A 191 6.47 16.97 9.21
C LEU A 191 6.33 16.11 10.47
N GLN A 192 6.60 14.80 10.40
CA GLN A 192 6.41 13.83 11.48
C GLN A 192 5.02 13.92 12.14
N ILE A 193 3.98 14.26 11.37
CA ILE A 193 2.60 14.32 11.84
C ILE A 193 1.82 13.19 11.21
N VAL A 194 1.07 12.44 12.00
CA VAL A 194 0.21 11.37 11.50
C VAL A 194 -0.99 11.96 10.77
N ARG A 195 -1.20 11.54 9.53
CA ARG A 195 -2.30 12.02 8.69
C ARG A 195 -2.93 10.87 7.93
N GLN A 196 -4.23 11.03 7.66
CA GLN A 196 -4.90 10.23 6.65
C GLN A 196 -4.70 10.90 5.28
N ARG A 197 -4.35 10.12 4.26
CA ARG A 197 -4.14 10.60 2.88
C ARG A 197 -4.86 9.68 1.89
N GLN A 198 -5.18 10.23 0.73
CA GLN A 198 -5.63 9.45 -0.42
C GLN A 198 -4.52 9.50 -1.47
N LEU A 199 -4.15 8.34 -1.99
CA LEU A 199 -3.20 8.18 -3.09
C LEU A 199 -3.95 7.60 -4.30
N PRO A 200 -3.72 8.11 -5.52
CA PRO A 200 -4.26 7.50 -6.73
C PRO A 200 -3.71 6.09 -6.94
N ILE A 201 -4.55 5.14 -7.37
CA ILE A 201 -4.09 3.79 -7.74
C ILE A 201 -3.12 3.85 -8.95
N SER A 202 -3.30 4.82 -9.85
CA SER A 202 -2.38 5.08 -10.97
C SER A 202 -0.96 5.44 -10.52
N ASP A 203 -0.76 5.87 -9.27
CA ASP A 203 0.60 6.10 -8.76
C ASP A 203 1.38 4.78 -8.60
N PHE A 204 0.72 3.62 -8.66
CA PHE A 204 1.27 2.27 -8.39
C PHE A 204 1.22 1.33 -9.60
N ASP A 205 0.76 1.78 -10.76
CA ASP A 205 0.46 0.92 -11.92
C ASP A 205 1.68 0.53 -12.78
N GLY A 206 2.87 0.98 -12.39
CA GLY A 206 4.12 0.69 -13.09
C GLY A 206 4.31 1.44 -14.42
N SER A 207 3.41 2.36 -14.77
CA SER A 207 3.57 3.23 -15.94
C SER A 207 4.74 4.21 -15.78
N ASP A 208 5.15 4.86 -16.87
CA ASP A 208 6.18 5.90 -16.81
C ASP A 208 5.78 7.11 -15.95
N ASP A 209 4.47 7.38 -15.88
CA ASP A 209 3.87 8.44 -15.07
C ASP A 209 3.62 8.02 -13.61
N ALA A 210 3.78 6.72 -13.29
CA ALA A 210 3.65 6.23 -11.93
C ALA A 210 4.66 6.90 -11.01
N LYS A 211 4.21 7.25 -9.80
CA LYS A 211 5.05 7.89 -8.79
C LYS A 211 5.76 6.87 -7.89
N VAL A 212 5.27 5.64 -7.84
CA VAL A 212 5.84 4.54 -7.06
C VAL A 212 6.64 3.65 -8.00
N ASP A 213 7.91 3.46 -7.66
CA ASP A 213 8.85 2.61 -8.42
C ASP A 213 8.73 1.14 -7.99
N ALA A 214 8.59 0.89 -6.68
CA ALA A 214 8.40 -0.44 -6.12
C ALA A 214 7.61 -0.38 -4.82
N PHE A 215 6.87 -1.43 -4.50
CA PHE A 215 6.20 -1.59 -3.21
C PHE A 215 6.02 -3.06 -2.82
N SER A 216 5.72 -3.29 -1.55
CA SER A 216 5.35 -4.59 -1.01
C SER A 216 4.24 -4.45 0.01
N ILE A 217 3.29 -5.40 0.01
CA ILE A 217 2.18 -5.45 0.94
C ILE A 217 2.51 -6.47 2.03
N TYR A 218 2.35 -6.09 3.28
CA TYR A 218 2.66 -6.91 4.45
C TYR A 218 1.39 -7.20 5.26
N THR A 219 1.20 -8.46 5.58
CA THR A 219 0.20 -8.95 6.52
C THR A 219 0.88 -9.26 7.86
N ILE A 220 0.38 -8.72 8.96
CA ILE A 220 0.92 -8.98 10.31
C ILE A 220 0.27 -10.23 10.92
N ARG A 221 1.11 -11.20 11.28
CA ARG A 221 0.70 -12.50 11.83
C ARG A 221 0.61 -12.51 13.35
#